data_AF-K1U626-F1
#
_entry.id   AF-K1U626-F1
#
_cell.length_a   1.000
_cell.length_b   1.000
_cell.length_c   1.000
_cell.angle_alpha   90.00
_cell.angle_beta   90.00
_cell.angle_gamma   90.00
#
_symmetry.space_group_name_H-M   'P 1'
#
loop_
_entity.id
_entity.type
_entity.pdbx_description
1 polymer ?
#
loop_
_entity_poly.entity_id
_entity_poly.type
_entity_poly.pdbx_seq_one_letter_code
_entity_poly.pdbx_strand_id
1 'polypeptide(L)'
;MQQAEAVKSAASAMDQKALTGARIQQKEAALNLWEKAQAGLLLAQKTFDRVNNLYEQGVVPAQKLDEARANLQAMQATERAAKSAMRTGIRRSQQGGERGGSR
;
A
#
# COMPACT_ATOMS: atom_id res chain seq x y z
N MET A 1 1.98 16.72 45.12
CA MET A 1 2.10 17.15 43.71
C MET A 1 2.90 16.14 42.86
N GLN A 2 4.01 15.58 43.34
CA GLN A 2 4.83 14.59 42.61
C GLN A 2 4.08 13.34 42.09
N GLN A 3 3.13 12.76 42.84
CA GLN A 3 2.38 11.60 42.35
C GLN A 3 1.46 11.94 41.15
N ALA A 4 0.84 13.12 41.14
CA ALA A 4 -0.02 13.54 40.03
C ALA A 4 0.79 13.80 38.75
N GLU A 5 2.00 14.34 38.89
CA GLU A 5 2.94 14.53 37.79
C GLU A 5 3.48 13.20 37.24
N ALA A 6 3.79 12.24 38.12
CA ALA A 6 4.21 10.90 37.73
C ALA A 6 3.12 10.14 36.95
N VAL A 7 1.86 10.23 37.39
CA VAL A 7 0.71 9.62 36.69
C VAL A 7 0.49 10.27 35.31
N LYS A 8 0.60 11.60 35.20
CA LYS A 8 0.51 12.31 33.92
C LYS A 8 1.63 11.88 32.95
N SER A 9 2.86 11.78 33.45
CA SER A 9 4.01 11.34 32.65
C SER A 9 3.85 9.90 32.15
N ALA A 10 3.38 8.98 33.01
CA ALA A 10 3.09 7.60 32.63
C ALA A 10 1.98 7.51 31.56
N ALA A 11 0.91 8.29 31.69
CA ALA A 11 -0.16 8.34 30.70
C ALA A 11 0.34 8.85 29.33
N SER A 12 1.16 9.90 29.30
CA SER A 12 1.78 10.41 28.07
C SER A 12 2.72 9.38 27.42
N ALA A 13 3.48 8.63 28.22
CA ALA A 13 4.35 7.57 27.70
C ALA A 13 3.55 6.39 27.11
N MET A 14 2.45 6.00 27.76
CA MET A 14 1.55 4.96 27.25
C MET A 14 0.88 5.38 25.94
N ASP A 15 0.43 6.63 25.84
CA ASP A 15 -0.16 7.20 24.62
C ASP A 15 0.85 7.22 23.46
N GLN A 16 2.08 7.68 23.71
CA GLN A 16 3.14 7.66 22.70
C GLN A 16 3.48 6.24 22.22
N LYS A 17 3.48 5.25 23.12
CA LYS A 17 3.72 3.85 22.77
C LYS A 17 2.58 3.29 21.91
N ALA A 18 1.33 3.57 22.26
CA ALA A 18 0.16 3.16 21.48
C ALA A 18 0.15 3.78 20.07
N LEU A 19 0.45 5.09 19.97
CA LEU A 19 0.59 5.80 18.70
C LEU A 19 1.71 5.22 17.83
N THR A 20 2.83 4.85 18.45
CA THR A 20 3.96 4.21 17.74
C THR A 20 3.55 2.84 17.20
N GLY A 21 2.89 2.00 18.01
CA GLY A 21 2.37 0.71 17.56
C GLY A 21 1.39 0.82 16.39
N ALA A 22 0.45 1.76 16.47
CA ALA A 22 -0.51 2.00 15.39
C ALA A 22 0.17 2.42 14.07
N ARG A 23 1.25 3.21 14.14
CA ARG A 23 2.03 3.61 12.95
C ARG A 23 2.75 2.45 12.29
N ILE A 24 3.28 1.51 13.08
CA ILE A 24 3.96 0.32 12.54
C ILE A 24 2.94 -0.51 11.74
N GLN A 25 1.79 -0.79 12.33
CA GLN A 25 0.71 -1.54 11.68
C GLN A 25 0.23 -0.87 10.38
N GLN A 26 0.10 0.47 10.37
CA GLN A 26 -0.27 1.22 9.16
C GLN A 26 0.77 1.11 8.04
N LYS A 27 2.07 1.13 8.37
CA LYS A 27 3.15 0.98 7.38
C LYS A 27 3.15 -0.43 6.79
N GLU A 28 3.02 -1.45 7.64
CA GLU A 28 2.96 -2.86 7.20
C GLU A 28 1.74 -3.12 6.32
N ALA A 29 0.56 -2.64 6.71
CA ALA A 29 -0.64 -2.77 5.90
C ALA A 29 -0.50 -2.11 4.52
N ALA A 30 0.13 -0.93 4.47
CA ALA A 30 0.37 -0.23 3.22
C ALA A 30 1.40 -0.94 2.32
N LEU A 31 2.44 -1.53 2.91
CA LEU A 31 3.44 -2.35 2.20
C LEU A 31 2.77 -3.60 1.61
N ASN A 32 2.02 -4.35 2.42
CA ASN A 32 1.32 -5.55 2.00
C ASN A 32 0.34 -5.28 0.84
N LEU A 33 -0.35 -4.14 0.85
CA LEU A 33 -1.24 -3.74 -0.24
C LEU A 33 -0.47 -3.48 -1.55
N TRP A 34 0.69 -2.82 -1.46
CA TRP A 34 1.53 -2.57 -2.63
C TRP A 34 2.16 -3.86 -3.16
N GLU A 35 2.61 -4.77 -2.31
CA GLU A 35 3.09 -6.10 -2.70
C GLU A 35 2.00 -6.93 -3.40
N LYS A 36 0.78 -6.92 -2.87
CA LYS A 36 -0.37 -7.57 -3.53
C LYS A 36 -0.63 -6.97 -4.91
N ALA A 37 -0.54 -5.65 -5.05
CA ALA A 37 -0.72 -4.99 -6.35
C ALA A 37 0.39 -5.35 -7.35
N GLN A 38 1.65 -5.48 -6.90
CA GLN A 38 2.76 -5.96 -7.72
C GLN A 38 2.55 -7.41 -8.18
N ALA A 39 2.08 -8.29 -7.30
CA ALA A 39 1.75 -9.67 -7.66
C ALA A 39 0.62 -9.74 -8.70
N GLY A 40 -0.42 -8.91 -8.54
CA GLY A 40 -1.50 -8.77 -9.53
C GLY A 40 -1.01 -8.28 -10.89
N LEU A 41 -0.12 -7.28 -10.91
CA LEU A 41 0.52 -6.79 -12.14
C LEU A 41 1.35 -7.87 -12.83
N LEU A 42 2.17 -8.61 -12.08
CA LEU A 42 2.96 -9.71 -12.63
C LEU A 42 2.09 -10.79 -13.27
N LEU A 43 0.98 -11.16 -12.62
CA LEU A 43 0.03 -12.12 -13.17
C LEU A 43 -0.64 -11.60 -14.45
N ALA A 44 -1.04 -10.33 -14.47
CA ALA A 44 -1.66 -9.71 -15.64
C ALA A 44 -0.67 -9.62 -16.82
N GLN A 45 0.61 -9.31 -16.56
CA GLN A 45 1.65 -9.29 -17.59
C GLN A 45 1.82 -10.69 -18.22
N LYS A 46 2.01 -11.73 -17.39
CA LYS A 46 2.15 -13.10 -17.90
C LYS A 46 0.92 -13.57 -18.67
N THR A 47 -0.27 -13.15 -18.24
CA THR A 47 -1.52 -13.45 -18.94
C THR A 47 -1.56 -12.76 -20.30
N PHE A 48 -1.23 -11.47 -20.35
CA PHE A 48 -1.14 -10.73 -21.60
C PHE A 48 -0.14 -11.37 -22.57
N ASP A 49 1.07 -11.69 -22.11
CA ASP A 49 2.10 -12.31 -22.95
C ASP A 49 1.61 -13.64 -23.55
N ARG A 50 0.97 -14.48 -22.73
CA ARG A 50 0.40 -15.75 -23.19
C ARG A 50 -0.71 -15.54 -24.21
N VAL A 51 -1.65 -14.63 -23.95
CA VAL A 51 -2.77 -14.36 -24.86
C VAL A 51 -2.28 -13.73 -26.16
N ASN A 52 -1.28 -12.86 -26.10
CA ASN A 52 -0.65 -12.29 -27.29
C ASN A 52 -0.03 -13.39 -28.17
N ASN A 53 0.74 -14.30 -27.58
CA ASN A 53 1.32 -15.43 -28.33
C ASN A 53 0.25 -16.33 -28.95
N LEU A 54 -0.83 -16.62 -28.22
CA LEU A 54 -1.95 -17.41 -28.76
C LEU A 54 -2.70 -16.68 -29.87
N TYR A 55 -2.83 -15.35 -29.78
CA TYR A 55 -3.47 -14.54 -30.80
C TYR A 55 -2.62 -14.50 -32.07
N GLU A 56 -1.30 -14.32 -31.95
CA GLU A 56 -0.36 -14.36 -33.07
C GLU A 56 -0.36 -15.73 -33.78
N GLN A 57 -0.65 -16.80 -33.04
CA GLN A 57 -0.84 -18.15 -33.58
C GLN A 57 -2.26 -18.41 -34.13
N GLY A 58 -3.17 -17.44 -34.07
CA GLY A 58 -4.56 -17.58 -34.51
C GLY A 58 -5.43 -18.47 -33.62
N VAL A 59 -4.97 -18.82 -32.41
CA VAL A 59 -5.64 -19.75 -31.49
C VAL A 59 -6.76 -19.06 -30.69
N VAL A 60 -6.65 -17.74 -30.47
CA VAL A 60 -7.66 -16.95 -29.75
C VAL A 60 -8.07 -15.72 -30.56
N PRO A 61 -9.32 -15.23 -30.42
CA PRO A 61 -9.80 -14.05 -31.14
C PRO A 61 -9.15 -12.76 -30.61
N ALA A 62 -9.13 -11.72 -31.45
CA ALA A 62 -8.61 -10.38 -31.08
C ALA A 62 -9.25 -9.82 -29.80
N GLN A 63 -10.54 -10.08 -29.57
CA GLN A 63 -11.24 -9.68 -28.34
C GLN A 63 -10.52 -10.17 -27.07
N LYS A 64 -9.99 -11.40 -27.06
CA LYS A 64 -9.27 -11.93 -25.88
C LYS A 64 -7.97 -11.19 -25.63
N LEU A 65 -7.27 -10.79 -26.69
CA LEU A 65 -6.09 -9.93 -26.58
C LEU A 65 -6.44 -8.56 -26.00
N ASP A 66 -7.54 -7.96 -26.47
CA ASP A 66 -7.99 -6.65 -25.97
C ASP A 66 -8.39 -6.72 -24.49
N GLU A 67 -9.11 -7.77 -24.07
CA GLU A 67 -9.44 -8.04 -22.66
C GLU A 67 -8.17 -8.17 -21.79
N ALA A 68 -7.18 -8.95 -22.25
CA ALA A 68 -5.93 -9.15 -21.52
C ALA A 68 -5.11 -7.85 -21.44
N ARG A 69 -5.08 -7.06 -22.51
CA ARG A 69 -4.41 -5.75 -22.56
C ARG A 69 -5.07 -4.75 -21.60
N ALA A 70 -6.40 -4.68 -21.60
CA ALA A 70 -7.14 -3.82 -20.68
C ALA A 70 -6.87 -4.20 -19.21
N ASN A 71 -6.85 -5.50 -18.90
CA ASN A 71 -6.54 -5.97 -17.55
C ASN A 71 -5.09 -5.65 -17.14
N LEU A 72 -4.12 -5.77 -18.04
CA LEU A 72 -2.74 -5.36 -17.78
C LEU A 72 -2.66 -3.86 -17.46
N GLN A 73 -3.28 -3.02 -18.26
CA GLN A 73 -3.32 -1.56 -18.03
C GLN A 73 -3.98 -1.22 -16.69
N ALA A 74 -5.08 -1.90 -16.34
CA ALA A 74 -5.75 -1.73 -15.06
C ALA A 74 -4.82 -2.10 -13.89
N MET A 75 -4.10 -3.23 -13.97
CA MET A 75 -3.17 -3.62 -12.91
C MET A 75 -1.94 -2.71 -12.80
N GLN A 76 -1.46 -2.15 -13.92
CA GLN A 76 -0.42 -1.12 -13.91
C GLN A 76 -0.90 0.16 -13.19
N ALA A 77 -2.17 0.53 -13.34
CA ALA A 77 -2.75 1.66 -12.61
C ALA A 77 -2.91 1.34 -11.12
N THR A 78 -3.37 0.15 -10.78
CA THR A 78 -3.51 -0.32 -9.39
C THR A 78 -2.17 -0.35 -8.65
N GLU A 79 -1.10 -0.86 -9.26
CA GLU A 79 0.26 -0.85 -8.67
C GLU A 79 0.73 0.58 -8.39
N ARG A 80 0.59 1.48 -9.38
CA ARG A 80 0.97 2.89 -9.24
C ARG A 80 0.20 3.59 -8.13
N ALA A 81 -1.12 3.33 -8.03
CA ALA A 81 -1.97 3.87 -6.98
C ALA A 81 -1.56 3.35 -5.60
N ALA A 82 -1.34 2.04 -5.46
CA ALA A 82 -0.91 1.42 -4.21
C ALA A 82 0.46 1.96 -3.74
N LYS A 83 1.42 2.11 -4.68
CA LYS A 83 2.74 2.70 -4.40
C LYS A 83 2.62 4.14 -3.90
N SER A 84 1.77 4.95 -4.54
CA SER A 84 1.50 6.33 -4.14
C SER A 84 0.84 6.42 -2.75
N ALA A 85 -0.14 5.57 -2.50
CA ALA A 85 -0.83 5.48 -1.21
C ALA A 85 0.12 5.04 -0.09
N MET A 86 0.97 4.04 -0.33
CA MET A 86 2.01 3.60 0.60
C MET A 86 2.96 4.75 0.94
N ARG A 87 3.50 5.44 -0.06
CA ARG A 87 4.43 6.56 0.14
C ARG A 87 3.77 7.70 0.93
N THR A 88 2.50 8.00 0.66
CA THR A 88 1.73 9.01 1.39
C THR A 88 1.42 8.60 2.83
N GLY A 89 1.08 7.32 3.05
CA GLY A 89 0.88 6.75 4.38
C GLY A 89 2.14 6.82 5.24
N ILE A 90 3.29 6.42 4.68
CA ILE A 90 4.59 6.50 5.34
C ILE A 90 4.92 7.96 5.69
N ARG A 91 4.74 8.91 4.76
CA ARG A 91 4.97 10.34 5.03
C ARG A 91 4.08 10.88 6.16
N ARG A 92 2.78 10.56 6.17
CA ARG A 92 1.86 10.97 7.24
C ARG A 92 2.25 10.37 8.60
N SER A 93 2.72 9.13 8.62
CA SER A 93 3.22 8.49 9.85
C SER A 93 4.46 9.17 10.44
N GLN A 94 5.26 9.86 9.62
CA GLN A 94 6.43 10.63 10.05
C GLN A 94 6.04 12.02 10.59
N GLN A 95 5.12 12.73 9.91
CA GLN A 95 4.70 14.09 10.30
C GLN A 95 3.82 14.15 11.55
N GLY A 96 3.10 13.08 11.87
CA GLY A 96 2.27 13.02 13.09
C GLY A 96 3.05 13.07 14.40
N GLY A 97 4.39 13.01 14.37
CA GLY A 97 5.25 13.19 15.57
C GLY A 97 5.46 14.64 15.98
N GLU A 98 5.31 15.60 15.06
CA GLU A 98 5.74 16.99 15.28
C GLU A 98 4.64 17.90 15.85
N ARG A 99 3.36 17.49 15.75
CA ARG A 99 2.22 18.35 16.18
C ARG A 99 1.70 18.08 17.59
N GLY A 100 2.26 17.10 18.31
CA GLY A 100 1.83 16.72 19.66
C GLY A 100 2.58 17.38 20.82
N GLY A 101 3.60 18.21 20.54
CA GLY A 101 4.51 18.76 21.55
C GLY A 101 4.28 20.22 21.96
N SER A 102 3.16 20.83 21.57
CA SER A 102 2.87 22.23 21.91
C SER A 102 1.41 22.39 22.33
N ARG A 103 1.13 22.10 23.61
CA ARG A 103 0.06 22.68 24.43
C ARG A 103 0.22 22.23 25.88
#